data_AF-A0A523J9H3-F1
#
_entry.id   AF-A0A523J9H3-F1
#
_cell.length_a   1.000
_cell.length_b   1.000
_cell.length_c   1.000
_cell.angle_alpha   90.00
_cell.angle_beta   90.00
_cell.angle_gamma   90.00
#
_symmetry.space_group_name_H-M   'P 1'
#
loop_
_entity.id
_entity.type
_entity.pdbx_description
1 polymer ?
#
loop_
_entity_poly.entity_id
_entity_poly.type
_entity_poly.pdbx_seq_one_letter_code
_entity_poly.pdbx_strand_id
1 'polypeptide(L)'
;MAYLLRTLIILMVLLIGATSMTALGWLSFSFSHIKLAIAAFLFTMFAQAFVMFYFIGVSRLVSNIYQILTSGANLEELFEDPPKDLDPYVKKTKQFLHETTVGKRQTVPWTMLMLVLGMFAFLLGGAYDTGMVSKPIHSGLAYGFIAAMLIGSVRQWYYLGKAHKTLRKLKSLFSISDNAM
;
A
#
# COMPACT_ATOMS: atom_id res chain seq x y z
N MET A 1 -10.21 -8.34 1.23
CA MET A 1 -8.93 -7.65 1.59
C MET A 1 -8.87 -6.15 1.25
N ALA A 2 -9.17 -5.71 0.02
CA ALA A 2 -8.93 -4.31 -0.38
C ALA A 2 -9.68 -3.25 0.44
N TYR A 3 -10.92 -3.51 0.85
CA TYR A 3 -11.68 -2.61 1.73
C TYR A 3 -11.05 -2.48 3.12
N LEU A 4 -10.54 -3.56 3.68
CA LEU A 4 -9.81 -3.54 4.94
C LEU A 4 -8.55 -2.66 4.83
N LEU A 5 -7.72 -2.88 3.81
CA LEU A 5 -6.50 -2.08 3.59
C LEU A 5 -6.80 -0.60 3.40
N ARG A 6 -7.87 -0.31 2.69
CA ARG A 6 -8.40 1.04 2.53
C ARG A 6 -8.73 1.63 3.91
N THR A 7 -9.55 0.98 4.72
CA THR A 7 -9.86 1.43 6.08
C THR A 7 -8.60 1.66 6.91
N LEU A 8 -7.61 0.77 6.84
CA LEU A 8 -6.32 0.95 7.54
C LEU A 8 -5.58 2.23 7.10
N ILE A 9 -5.60 2.57 5.81
CA ILE A 9 -5.01 3.82 5.31
C ILE A 9 -5.72 5.04 5.90
N ILE A 10 -7.06 5.03 5.95
CA ILE A 10 -7.81 6.14 6.56
C ILE A 10 -7.45 6.26 8.04
N LEU A 11 -7.48 5.16 8.79
CA LEU A 11 -7.13 5.16 10.20
C LEU A 11 -5.71 5.67 10.43
N MET A 12 -4.77 5.31 9.57
CA MET A 12 -3.38 5.77 9.63
C MET A 12 -3.30 7.29 9.45
N VAL A 13 -3.95 7.83 8.42
CA VAL A 13 -3.99 9.29 8.18
C VAL A 13 -4.64 10.02 9.36
N LEU A 14 -5.72 9.48 9.92
CA LEU A 14 -6.40 10.07 11.08
C LEU A 14 -5.53 10.05 12.34
N LEU A 15 -4.83 8.95 12.62
CA LEU A 15 -3.94 8.82 13.78
C LEU A 15 -2.73 9.77 13.69
N ILE A 16 -2.11 9.87 12.51
CA ILE A 16 -1.02 10.82 12.28
C ILE A 16 -1.55 12.26 12.34
N GLY A 17 -2.73 12.53 11.80
CA GLY A 17 -3.40 13.82 11.92
C GLY A 17 -3.65 14.22 13.37
N ALA A 18 -4.19 13.31 14.18
CA ALA A 18 -4.41 13.51 15.62
C ALA A 18 -3.10 13.78 16.36
N THR A 19 -2.02 13.07 16.01
CA THR A 19 -0.67 13.30 16.55
C THR A 19 -0.20 14.72 16.26
N SER A 20 -0.28 15.15 15.00
CA SER A 20 0.13 16.50 14.57
C SER A 20 -0.71 17.59 15.22
N MET A 21 -2.03 17.42 15.30
CA MET A 21 -2.93 18.38 15.95
C MET A 21 -2.64 18.51 17.45
N THR A 22 -2.30 17.41 18.12
CA THR A 22 -1.88 17.43 19.53
C THR A 22 -0.54 18.14 19.70
N ALA A 23 0.42 17.91 18.80
CA ALA A 23 1.73 18.58 18.82
C ALA A 23 1.61 20.11 18.57
N LEU A 24 0.63 20.54 17.77
CA LEU A 24 0.32 21.95 17.52
C LEU A 24 -0.52 22.60 18.63
N GLY A 25 -0.96 21.84 19.63
CA GLY A 25 -1.82 22.32 20.71
C GLY A 25 -3.28 22.54 20.32
N TRP A 26 -3.73 22.02 19.17
CA TRP A 26 -5.12 22.14 18.71
C TRP A 26 -6.05 21.12 19.36
N LEU A 27 -5.52 19.96 19.76
CA LEU A 27 -6.23 18.93 20.49
C LEU A 27 -5.52 18.62 21.80
N SER A 28 -6.29 18.37 22.85
CA SER A 28 -5.78 17.90 24.14
C SER A 28 -6.23 16.46 24.38
N PHE A 29 -5.27 15.56 24.51
CA PHE A 29 -5.50 14.20 24.98
C PHE A 29 -4.83 14.02 26.35
N SER A 30 -5.22 12.97 27.08
CA SER A 30 -4.53 12.56 28.31
C SER A 30 -3.09 12.11 28.07
N PHE A 31 -2.76 11.71 26.83
CA PHE A 31 -1.43 11.30 26.40
C PHE A 31 -0.70 12.44 25.70
N SER A 32 0.63 12.51 25.88
CA SER A 32 1.47 13.44 25.12
C SER A 32 1.54 13.05 23.65
N HIS A 33 1.76 14.04 22.78
CA HIS A 33 1.95 13.82 21.34
C HIS A 33 3.08 12.82 21.03
N ILE A 34 4.12 12.75 21.88
CA ILE A 34 5.21 11.76 21.76
C ILE A 34 4.69 10.33 21.90
N LYS A 35 3.90 10.04 22.95
CA LYS A 35 3.31 8.71 23.16
C LYS A 35 2.37 8.33 22.02
N LEU A 36 1.60 9.31 21.54
CA LEU A 36 0.70 9.13 20.40
C LEU A 36 1.48 8.86 19.10
N ALA A 37 2.60 9.57 18.88
CA ALA A 37 3.46 9.39 17.72
C ALA A 37 4.06 7.99 17.63
N ILE A 38 4.47 7.39 18.75
CA ILE A 38 4.96 6.00 18.80
C ILE A 38 3.88 5.05 18.26
N ALA A 39 2.67 5.10 18.83
CA ALA A 39 1.58 4.23 18.44
C ALA A 39 1.15 4.48 16.98
N ALA A 40 1.04 5.74 16.57
CA ALA A 40 0.65 6.11 15.22
C ALA A 40 1.69 5.69 14.17
N PHE A 41 2.98 5.79 14.48
CA PHE A 41 4.04 5.37 13.55
C PHE A 41 4.18 3.85 13.47
N LEU A 42 4.05 3.11 14.58
CA LEU A 42 3.96 1.64 14.55
C LEU A 42 2.78 1.18 13.69
N PHE A 43 1.61 1.80 13.86
CA PHE A 43 0.45 1.51 13.03
C PHE A 43 0.69 1.88 11.55
N THR A 44 1.38 2.98 11.28
CA THR A 44 1.79 3.38 9.93
C THR A 44 2.64 2.29 9.28
N MET A 45 3.67 1.80 9.96
CA MET A 45 4.52 0.71 9.44
C MET A 45 3.70 -0.55 9.15
N PHE A 46 2.83 -0.93 10.07
CA PHE A 46 1.92 -2.06 9.91
C PHE A 46 1.02 -1.90 8.68
N ALA A 47 0.25 -0.82 8.59
CA ALA A 47 -0.68 -0.58 7.49
C ALA A 47 0.05 -0.56 6.14
N GLN A 48 1.20 0.11 6.08
CA GLN A 48 2.02 0.23 4.88
C GLN A 48 2.61 -1.09 4.41
N ALA A 49 3.04 -1.96 5.33
CA ALA A 49 3.53 -3.29 5.00
C ALA A 49 2.45 -4.13 4.31
N PHE A 50 1.23 -4.15 4.85
CA PHE A 50 0.11 -4.89 4.25
C PHE A 50 -0.32 -4.34 2.89
N VAL A 51 -0.34 -3.01 2.74
CA VAL A 51 -0.62 -2.37 1.44
C VAL A 51 0.42 -2.77 0.40
N MET A 52 1.70 -2.74 0.76
CA MET A 52 2.79 -3.14 -0.12
C MET A 52 2.72 -4.62 -0.50
N PHE A 53 2.51 -5.52 0.48
CA PHE A 53 2.35 -6.95 0.21
C PHE A 53 1.17 -7.24 -0.71
N TYR A 54 0.06 -6.53 -0.55
CA TYR A 54 -1.09 -6.70 -1.44
C TYR A 54 -0.75 -6.36 -2.90
N PHE A 55 -0.11 -5.20 -3.15
CA PHE A 55 0.27 -4.82 -4.51
C PHE A 55 1.31 -5.75 -5.14
N ILE A 56 2.30 -6.18 -4.34
CA ILE A 56 3.32 -7.14 -4.79
C ILE A 56 2.67 -8.49 -5.09
N GLY A 57 1.83 -9.00 -4.18
CA GLY A 57 1.16 -10.29 -4.31
C GLY A 57 0.25 -10.36 -5.53
N VAL A 58 -0.62 -9.36 -5.73
CA VAL A 58 -1.48 -9.29 -6.91
C VAL A 58 -0.65 -9.20 -8.19
N SER A 59 0.37 -8.34 -8.23
CA SER A 59 1.25 -8.22 -9.42
C SER A 59 1.97 -9.54 -9.73
N ARG A 60 2.41 -10.29 -8.71
CA ARG A 60 3.08 -11.57 -8.88
C ARG A 60 2.12 -12.65 -9.38
N LEU A 61 0.91 -12.73 -8.82
CA LEU A 61 -0.12 -13.65 -9.29
C LEU A 61 -0.40 -13.47 -10.78
N VAL A 62 -0.69 -12.23 -11.21
CA VAL A 62 -1.05 -11.98 -12.61
C VAL A 62 0.15 -12.25 -13.53
N SER A 63 1.36 -11.96 -13.07
CA SER A 63 2.59 -12.28 -13.81
C SER A 63 2.76 -13.79 -14.00
N ASN A 64 2.53 -14.59 -12.96
CA ASN A 64 2.65 -16.04 -13.03
C ASN A 64 1.61 -16.64 -13.98
N ILE A 65 0.35 -16.20 -13.88
CA ILE A 65 -0.72 -16.64 -14.80
C ILE A 65 -0.38 -16.29 -16.24
N TYR A 66 0.11 -15.06 -16.48
CA TYR A 66 0.54 -14.66 -17.82
C TYR A 66 1.67 -15.56 -18.35
N GLN A 67 2.65 -15.89 -17.52
CA GLN A 67 3.76 -16.78 -17.90
C GLN A 67 3.27 -18.18 -18.27
N ILE A 68 2.38 -18.78 -17.48
CA ILE A 68 1.74 -20.07 -17.78
C ILE A 68 1.06 -20.02 -19.15
N LEU A 69 0.22 -19.01 -19.39
CA LEU A 69 -0.50 -18.87 -20.67
C LEU A 69 0.43 -18.68 -21.87
N THR A 70 1.50 -17.90 -21.72
CA THR A 70 2.43 -17.64 -22.83
C THR A 70 3.41 -18.78 -23.09
N SER A 71 3.71 -19.59 -22.08
CA SER A 71 4.60 -20.74 -22.22
C SER A 71 3.87 -22.02 -22.65
N GLY A 72 2.56 -22.11 -22.37
CA GLY A 72 1.77 -23.31 -22.57
C GLY A 72 2.12 -24.46 -21.61
N ALA A 73 3.02 -24.22 -20.65
CA ALA A 73 3.40 -25.18 -19.63
C ALA A 73 2.56 -24.98 -18.37
N ASN A 74 2.25 -26.06 -17.65
CA ASN A 74 1.47 -26.06 -16.41
C ASN A 74 0.04 -25.49 -16.56
N LEU A 75 -0.60 -25.72 -17.71
CA LEU A 75 -1.96 -25.23 -17.98
C LEU A 75 -3.00 -25.87 -17.05
N GLU A 76 -2.70 -27.05 -16.52
CA GLU A 76 -3.48 -27.76 -15.51
C GLU A 76 -3.63 -26.98 -14.19
N GLU A 77 -2.75 -25.99 -13.93
CA GLU A 77 -2.90 -25.10 -12.77
C GLU A 77 -4.03 -24.06 -12.96
N LEU A 78 -4.41 -23.79 -14.21
CA LEU A 78 -5.39 -22.75 -14.58
C LEU A 78 -6.69 -23.31 -15.13
N PHE A 79 -6.65 -24.49 -15.73
CA PHE A 79 -7.77 -25.11 -16.42
C PHE A 79 -7.84 -26.60 -16.09
N GLU A 80 -9.05 -27.10 -15.81
CA GLU A 80 -9.30 -28.55 -15.75
C GLU A 80 -9.21 -29.17 -17.15
N ASP A 81 -9.76 -28.48 -18.16
CA ASP A 81 -9.64 -28.83 -19.58
C ASP A 81 -9.16 -27.59 -20.36
N PRO A 82 -7.87 -27.52 -20.75
CA PRO A 82 -7.31 -26.36 -21.41
C PRO A 82 -7.96 -26.08 -22.78
N PRO A 83 -8.41 -24.84 -23.05
CA PRO A 83 -8.99 -24.51 -24.33
C PRO A 83 -7.93 -24.59 -25.45
N LYS A 84 -8.36 -25.02 -26.64
CA LYS A 84 -7.48 -25.14 -27.83
C LYS A 84 -6.86 -23.81 -28.27
N ASP A 85 -7.56 -22.70 -28.02
CA ASP A 85 -7.10 -21.35 -28.31
C ASP A 85 -6.91 -20.55 -27.01
N LEU A 86 -5.65 -20.23 -26.72
CA LEU A 86 -5.25 -19.45 -25.53
C LEU A 86 -5.20 -17.94 -25.81
N ASP A 87 -5.22 -17.49 -27.06
CA ASP A 87 -5.02 -16.09 -27.44
C ASP A 87 -6.00 -15.12 -26.73
N PRO A 88 -7.30 -15.44 -26.56
CA PRO A 88 -8.21 -14.59 -25.81
C PRO A 88 -7.81 -14.39 -24.35
N TYR A 89 -7.26 -15.43 -23.72
CA TYR A 89 -6.81 -15.42 -22.33
C TYR A 89 -5.49 -14.67 -22.18
N VAL A 90 -4.54 -14.87 -23.11
CA VAL A 90 -3.26 -14.15 -23.17
C VAL A 90 -3.52 -12.65 -23.30
N LYS A 91 -4.39 -12.25 -24.25
CA LYS A 91 -4.69 -10.83 -24.50
C LYS A 91 -5.30 -10.13 -23.27
N LYS A 92 -6.28 -10.77 -22.62
CA LYS A 92 -6.91 -10.22 -21.40
C LYS A 92 -5.94 -10.18 -20.22
N THR A 93 -5.19 -11.25 -20.00
CA THR A 93 -4.23 -11.34 -18.89
C THR A 93 -3.07 -10.35 -19.06
N LYS A 94 -2.63 -10.08 -20.30
CA LYS A 94 -1.66 -9.02 -20.59
C LYS A 94 -2.14 -7.64 -20.15
N GLN A 95 -3.42 -7.32 -20.35
CA GLN A 95 -4.01 -6.09 -19.86
C GLN A 95 -3.98 -6.05 -18.32
N PHE A 96 -4.38 -7.13 -17.66
CA PHE A 96 -4.34 -7.21 -16.19
C PHE A 96 -2.91 -7.09 -15.64
N LEU A 97 -1.93 -7.68 -16.32
CA LEU A 97 -0.51 -7.57 -15.97
C LEU A 97 -0.05 -6.11 -16.04
N HIS A 98 -0.43 -5.39 -17.09
CA HIS A 98 -0.13 -3.97 -17.21
C HIS A 98 -0.77 -3.15 -16.09
N GLU A 99 -2.07 -3.34 -15.84
CA GLU A 99 -2.81 -2.61 -14.79
C GLU A 99 -2.20 -2.82 -13.39
N THR A 100 -1.87 -4.07 -13.05
CA THR A 100 -1.29 -4.43 -11.75
C THR A 100 0.15 -3.95 -11.61
N THR A 101 0.94 -3.97 -12.69
CA THR A 101 2.30 -3.42 -12.73
C THR A 101 2.30 -1.91 -12.52
N VAL A 102 1.40 -1.18 -13.20
CA VAL A 102 1.21 0.26 -12.99
C VAL A 102 0.81 0.52 -11.55
N GLY A 103 -0.16 -0.23 -11.01
CA GLY A 103 -0.58 -0.10 -9.61
C GLY A 103 0.58 -0.23 -8.63
N LYS A 104 1.41 -1.26 -8.78
CA LYS A 104 2.62 -1.45 -7.95
C LYS A 104 3.60 -0.28 -8.09
N ARG A 105 3.92 0.14 -9.32
CA ARG A 105 4.87 1.25 -9.58
C ARG A 105 4.38 2.60 -9.04
N GLN A 106 3.06 2.80 -8.98
CA GLN A 106 2.46 4.05 -8.51
C GLN A 106 2.23 4.09 -7.00
N THR A 107 2.50 2.99 -6.28
CA THR A 107 2.20 2.87 -4.84
C THR A 107 3.41 2.48 -4.01
N VAL A 108 4.21 1.49 -4.44
CA VAL A 108 5.38 1.01 -3.66
C VAL A 108 6.42 2.11 -3.41
N PRO A 109 6.82 2.95 -4.40
CA PRO A 109 7.75 4.04 -4.12
C PRO A 109 7.22 5.04 -3.09
N TRP A 110 5.92 5.32 -3.12
CA TRP A 110 5.28 6.19 -2.13
C TRP A 110 5.25 5.54 -0.75
N THR A 111 4.99 4.23 -0.65
CA THR A 111 5.13 3.48 0.60
C THR A 111 6.52 3.65 1.19
N MET A 112 7.56 3.42 0.40
CA MET A 112 8.94 3.55 0.86
C MET A 112 9.26 4.98 1.30
N LEU A 113 8.85 5.98 0.52
CA LEU A 113 9.04 7.39 0.86
C LEU A 113 8.36 7.76 2.19
N MET A 114 7.11 7.34 2.39
CA MET A 114 6.37 7.56 3.64
C MET A 114 7.08 6.91 4.83
N LEU A 115 7.56 5.67 4.69
CA LEU A 115 8.25 4.97 5.76
C LEU A 115 9.58 5.63 6.12
N VAL A 116 10.38 6.01 5.13
CA VAL A 116 11.68 6.67 5.35
C VAL A 116 11.48 8.05 6.00
N LEU A 117 10.60 8.88 5.44
CA LEU A 117 10.34 10.21 5.99
C LEU A 117 9.69 10.14 7.38
N GLY A 118 8.76 9.20 7.59
CA GLY A 118 8.12 8.99 8.89
C GLY A 118 9.13 8.51 9.94
N MET A 119 10.05 7.62 9.57
CA MET A 119 11.12 7.15 10.46
C MET A 119 12.04 8.31 10.86
N PHE A 120 12.47 9.14 9.91
CA PHE A 120 13.29 10.32 10.22
C PHE A 120 12.52 11.35 11.04
N ALA A 121 11.25 11.63 10.72
CA ALA A 121 10.43 12.55 11.49
C ALA A 121 10.27 12.07 12.94
N PHE A 122 10.05 10.77 13.14
CA PHE A 122 9.95 10.16 14.47
C PHE A 122 11.26 10.21 15.26
N LEU A 123 12.37 9.72 14.66
CA LEU A 123 13.68 9.69 15.32
C LEU A 123 14.20 11.09 15.65
N LEU A 124 14.06 12.04 14.72
CA LEU A 124 14.50 13.41 14.95
C LEU A 124 13.55 14.19 15.87
N GLY A 125 12.31 13.72 16.09
CA GLY A 125 11.43 14.28 17.12
C GLY A 125 12.03 14.10 18.51
N GLY A 126 12.48 12.88 18.84
CA GLY A 126 13.20 12.64 20.09
C GLY A 126 14.50 13.45 20.19
N ALA A 127 15.24 13.59 19.08
CA ALA A 127 16.47 14.39 19.06
C ALA A 127 16.22 15.90 19.25
N TYR A 128 15.11 16.41 18.73
CA TYR A 128 14.66 17.79 18.96
C TYR A 128 14.31 18.02 20.43
N ASP A 129 13.58 17.09 21.05
CA ASP A 129 13.22 17.19 22.47
C ASP A 129 14.46 17.18 23.39
N THR A 130 15.56 16.53 22.98
CA THR A 130 16.84 16.55 23.69
C THR A 130 17.77 17.71 23.29
N GLY A 131 17.34 18.62 22.40
CA GLY A 131 18.13 19.76 21.95
C GLY A 131 19.28 19.43 20.97
N MET A 132 19.35 18.20 20.46
CA MET A 132 20.39 17.76 19.52
C MET A 132 20.12 18.20 18.07
N VAL A 133 18.86 18.52 17.74
CA VAL A 133 18.45 18.95 16.40
C VAL A 133 17.60 20.21 16.51
N SER A 134 17.75 21.13 15.55
CA SER A 134 16.98 22.37 15.54
C SER A 134 15.53 22.15 15.06
N LYS A 135 14.61 22.97 15.58
CA LYS A 135 13.19 22.91 15.20
C LYS A 135 12.95 22.93 13.68
N PRO A 136 13.61 23.79 12.87
CA PRO A 136 13.39 23.80 11.43
C PRO A 136 13.69 22.47 10.74
N ILE A 137 14.74 21.75 11.17
CA ILE A 137 15.11 20.45 10.60
C ILE A 137 14.03 19.41 10.91
N HIS A 138 13.62 19.31 12.18
CA HIS A 138 12.57 18.38 12.59
C HIS A 138 11.24 18.69 11.89
N SER A 139 10.80 19.95 11.92
CA SER A 139 9.55 20.37 11.29
C SER A 139 9.55 20.18 9.78
N GLY A 140 10.67 20.42 9.09
CA GLY A 140 10.81 20.18 7.65
C GLY A 140 10.58 18.71 7.29
N LEU A 141 11.17 17.78 8.05
CA LEU A 141 10.95 16.35 7.86
C LEU A 141 9.53 15.92 8.20
N ALA A 142 8.96 16.45 9.28
CA ALA A 142 7.57 16.18 9.65
C ALA A 142 6.61 16.63 8.55
N TYR A 143 6.77 17.84 8.00
CA TYR A 143 5.93 18.32 6.89
C TYR A 143 6.14 17.52 5.62
N GLY A 144 7.38 17.16 5.29
CA GLY A 144 7.70 16.27 4.17
C GLY A 144 7.01 14.91 4.31
N PHE A 145 7.04 14.33 5.51
CA PHE A 145 6.33 13.09 5.82
C PHE A 145 4.82 13.25 5.65
N ILE A 146 4.20 14.30 6.20
CA ILE A 146 2.75 14.54 6.04
C ILE A 146 2.37 14.70 4.56
N ALA A 147 3.15 15.46 3.78
CA ALA A 147 2.90 15.63 2.35
C ALA A 147 3.00 14.29 1.59
N ALA A 148 4.07 13.52 1.83
CA ALA A 148 4.23 12.19 1.26
C ALA A 148 3.10 11.25 1.69
N MET A 149 2.66 11.33 2.95
CA MET A 149 1.57 10.55 3.49
C MET A 149 0.26 10.82 2.78
N LEU A 150 -0.11 12.09 2.61
CA LEU A 150 -1.36 12.46 1.95
C LEU A 150 -1.38 12.02 0.48
N ILE A 151 -0.31 12.33 -0.26
CA ILE A 151 -0.22 11.97 -1.68
C ILE A 151 -0.17 10.44 -1.85
N GLY A 152 0.66 9.77 -1.05
CA GLY A 152 0.81 8.32 -1.05
C GLY A 152 -0.50 7.60 -0.71
N SER A 153 -1.21 8.06 0.32
CA SER A 153 -2.48 7.47 0.76
C SER A 153 -3.58 7.59 -0.30
N VAL A 154 -3.69 8.74 -0.98
CA VAL A 154 -4.66 8.91 -2.07
C VAL A 154 -4.35 7.95 -3.23
N ARG A 155 -3.07 7.84 -3.61
CA ARG A 155 -2.63 6.91 -4.66
C ARG A 155 -2.91 5.46 -4.27
N GLN A 156 -2.53 5.06 -3.07
CA GLN A 156 -2.78 3.72 -2.55
C GLN A 156 -4.27 3.40 -2.52
N TRP A 157 -5.09 4.31 -2.00
CA TRP A 157 -6.54 4.14 -1.96
C TRP A 157 -7.12 3.90 -3.35
N TYR A 158 -6.75 4.73 -4.33
CA TYR A 158 -7.19 4.62 -5.72
C TYR A 158 -6.78 3.28 -6.34
N TYR A 159 -5.47 2.96 -6.30
CA TYR A 159 -4.94 1.75 -6.92
C TYR A 159 -5.35 0.46 -6.21
N LEU A 160 -5.67 0.49 -4.91
CA LEU A 160 -6.25 -0.65 -4.19
C LEU A 160 -7.61 -1.03 -4.80
N GLY A 161 -8.42 -0.04 -5.14
CA GLY A 161 -9.71 -0.28 -5.80
C GLY A 161 -9.57 -0.83 -7.21
N LYS A 162 -8.61 -0.30 -7.97
CA LYS A 162 -8.30 -0.83 -9.30
C LYS A 162 -7.82 -2.27 -9.21
N ALA A 163 -6.80 -2.54 -8.40
CA ALA A 163 -6.25 -3.87 -8.20
C ALA A 163 -7.32 -4.87 -7.71
N HIS A 164 -8.22 -4.45 -6.82
CA HIS A 164 -9.34 -5.30 -6.39
C HIS A 164 -10.28 -5.67 -7.54
N LYS A 165 -10.66 -4.71 -8.38
CA LYS A 165 -11.51 -4.96 -9.56
C LYS A 165 -10.79 -5.86 -10.56
N THR A 166 -9.52 -5.61 -10.84
CA THR A 166 -8.69 -6.42 -11.75
C THR A 166 -8.56 -7.85 -11.22
N LEU A 167 -8.32 -8.03 -9.92
CA LEU A 167 -8.25 -9.36 -9.30
C LEU A 167 -9.57 -10.13 -9.43
N ARG A 168 -10.72 -9.47 -9.21
CA ARG A 168 -12.04 -10.12 -9.39
C ARG A 168 -12.28 -10.53 -10.84
N LYS A 169 -11.91 -9.69 -11.81
CA LYS A 169 -12.01 -10.01 -13.24
C LYS A 169 -11.11 -11.20 -13.60
N LEU A 170 -9.91 -11.25 -13.05
CA LEU A 170 -8.97 -12.35 -13.22
C LEU A 170 -9.52 -13.64 -12.64
N LYS A 171 -9.98 -13.63 -11.37
CA LYS A 171 -10.59 -14.80 -10.73
C LYS A 171 -11.78 -15.33 -11.54
N SER A 172 -12.65 -14.43 -12.01
CA SER A 172 -13.77 -14.79 -12.88
C SER A 172 -13.34 -15.35 -14.24
N LEU A 173 -12.19 -14.95 -14.79
CA LEU A 173 -11.71 -15.44 -16.08
C LEU A 173 -11.20 -16.89 -16.00
N PHE A 174 -10.65 -17.28 -14.84
CA PHE A 174 -10.06 -18.60 -14.61
C PHE A 174 -10.86 -19.45 -13.61
N SER A 175 -12.12 -19.06 -13.33
CA SER A 175 -12.99 -19.74 -12.35
C SER A 175 -12.32 -19.99 -10.98
N ILE A 176 -11.38 -19.13 -10.58
CA ILE A 176 -10.68 -19.23 -9.30
C ILE A 176 -11.67 -18.85 -8.19
N SER A 177 -11.81 -19.72 -7.18
CA SER A 177 -12.74 -19.47 -6.07
C SER A 177 -12.43 -18.15 -5.37
N ASP A 178 -13.47 -17.46 -4.89
CA ASP A 178 -13.29 -16.19 -4.17
C ASP A 178 -12.48 -16.38 -2.87
N ASN A 179 -12.51 -17.58 -2.29
CA ASN A 179 -11.76 -17.98 -1.10
C ASN A 179 -10.27 -18.25 -1.39
N ALA A 180 -9.92 -18.57 -2.64
CA ALA A 180 -8.54 -18.66 -3.07
C ALA A 180 -8.01 -17.22 -3.26
N MET A 181 -7.31 -16.73 -2.24
CA MET A 181 -6.69 -15.38 -2.09
C MET A 181 -7.54 -14.29 -1.43
#